data_AF-A0A953JJR1-F1
#
_entry.id   AF-A0A953JJR1-F1
#
_cell.length_a   1.000
_cell.length_b   1.000
_cell.length_c   1.000
_cell.angle_alpha   90.00
_cell.angle_beta   90.00
_cell.angle_gamma   90.00
#
_symmetry.space_group_name_H-M   'P 1'
#
loop_
_entity.id
_entity.type
_entity.pdbx_description
1 polymer ?
#
loop_
_entity_poly.entity_id
_entity_poly.type
_entity_poly.pdbx_seq_one_letter_code
_entity_poly.pdbx_strand_id
1 'polypeptide(L)'
;MTLRLVSSGDGPALAIRDHLLPLVRDCGILEVQSGAVRLVALRTEAWTVEHWTPFNDLSPGEASSPGYRHALERQRTRPDLPYGLDVWRAGTQVLSVLWADDETFEVVHFARGPWEAEALAL
;
A
#
# COMPACT_ATOMS: atom_id res chain seq x y z
N MET A 1 -23.56 0.05 -10.65
CA MET A 1 -22.50 -0.96 -10.90
C MET A 1 -21.59 -0.41 -11.98
N THR A 2 -20.51 0.23 -11.59
CA THR A 2 -19.48 0.76 -12.51
C THR A 2 -18.33 -0.23 -12.50
N LEU A 3 -18.28 -1.09 -13.50
CA LEU A 3 -17.14 -1.95 -13.78
C LEU A 3 -15.98 -1.03 -14.16
N ARG A 4 -15.01 -0.87 -13.24
CA ARG A 4 -13.78 -0.11 -13.49
C ARG A 4 -12.90 -1.00 -14.36
N LEU A 5 -12.50 -0.50 -15.52
CA LEU A 5 -11.68 -1.22 -16.49
C LEU A 5 -10.46 -1.83 -15.79
N VAL A 6 -10.31 -3.15 -15.87
CA VAL A 6 -9.03 -3.82 -15.74
C VAL A 6 -8.21 -3.34 -16.94
N SER A 7 -7.43 -2.28 -16.75
CA SER A 7 -6.54 -1.79 -17.78
C SER A 7 -5.44 -2.83 -17.93
N SER A 8 -5.36 -3.44 -19.10
CA SER A 8 -4.27 -4.32 -19.54
C SER A 8 -2.87 -3.64 -19.55
N GLY A 9 -2.71 -2.49 -18.88
CA GLY A 9 -1.50 -1.68 -18.75
C GLY A 9 -1.02 -1.51 -17.30
N ASP A 10 -1.59 -2.20 -16.32
CA ASP A 10 -1.16 -2.15 -14.90
C ASP A 10 0.06 -3.04 -14.61
N GLY A 11 0.52 -3.82 -15.59
CA GLY A 11 1.69 -4.71 -15.47
C GLY A 11 2.96 -4.01 -14.95
N PRO A 12 3.33 -2.81 -15.45
CA PRO A 12 4.47 -2.06 -14.93
C PRO A 12 4.31 -1.61 -13.47
N ALA A 13 3.11 -1.20 -13.06
CA ALA A 13 2.83 -0.79 -11.69
C ALA A 13 2.95 -1.96 -10.71
N LEU A 14 2.46 -3.14 -11.10
CA LEU A 14 2.63 -4.38 -10.34
C LEU A 14 4.09 -4.81 -10.28
N ALA A 15 4.83 -4.76 -11.40
CA ALA A 15 6.24 -5.11 -11.42
C ALA A 15 7.06 -4.23 -10.48
N ILE A 16 6.78 -2.92 -10.46
CA ILE A 16 7.43 -1.99 -9.53
C ILE A 16 7.03 -2.28 -8.08
N ARG A 17 5.74 -2.55 -7.81
CA ARG A 17 5.28 -2.95 -6.46
C ARG A 17 6.02 -4.19 -5.98
N ASP A 18 6.06 -5.24 -6.79
CA ASP A 18 6.64 -6.52 -6.41
C ASP A 18 8.16 -6.45 -6.24
N HIS A 19 8.81 -5.51 -6.93
CA HIS A 19 10.24 -5.22 -6.76
C HIS A 19 10.55 -4.40 -5.50
N LEU A 20 9.76 -3.36 -5.21
CA LEU A 20 10.00 -2.45 -4.09
C LEU A 20 9.49 -2.99 -2.74
N LEU A 21 8.45 -3.84 -2.75
CA LEU A 21 7.83 -4.36 -1.54
C LEU A 21 8.79 -5.18 -0.65
N PRO A 22 9.65 -6.07 -1.19
CA PRO A 22 10.70 -6.72 -0.41
C PRO A 22 11.70 -5.71 0.18
N LEU A 23 12.13 -4.72 -0.61
CA LEU A 23 13.12 -3.72 -0.18
C LEU A 23 12.62 -2.89 1.00
N VAL A 24 11.37 -2.42 0.96
CA VAL A 24 10.80 -1.67 2.09
C VAL A 24 10.54 -2.57 3.31
N ARG A 25 10.29 -3.87 3.12
CA ARG A 25 10.13 -4.81 4.24
C ARG A 25 11.45 -5.14 4.93
N ASP A 26 12.53 -5.29 4.17
CA ASP A 26 13.84 -5.69 4.68
C ASP A 26 14.69 -4.51 5.15
N CYS A 27 14.65 -3.39 4.41
CA CYS A 27 15.49 -2.21 4.66
C CYS A 27 14.71 -1.00 5.20
N GLY A 28 13.37 -1.05 5.20
CA GLY A 28 12.55 0.06 5.67
C GLY A 28 12.56 0.19 7.18
N ILE A 29 12.40 1.43 7.65
CA ILE A 29 12.30 1.76 9.07
C ILE A 29 10.82 1.82 9.43
N LEU A 30 10.46 1.24 10.57
CA LEU A 30 9.11 1.38 11.13
C LEU A 30 8.91 2.81 11.62
N GLU A 31 8.15 3.61 10.88
CA GLU A 31 7.88 5.02 11.23
C GLU A 31 6.67 5.13 12.17
N VAL A 32 5.61 4.35 11.92
CA VAL A 32 4.37 4.40 12.70
C VAL A 32 3.84 3.00 12.95
N GLN A 33 3.61 2.69 14.22
CA GLN A 33 2.82 1.55 14.67
C GLN A 33 1.83 2.08 15.70
N SER A 34 0.58 2.30 15.27
CA SER A 34 -0.45 2.85 16.14
C SER A 34 -1.81 2.27 15.79
N GLY A 35 -2.48 1.69 16.78
CA GLY A 35 -3.80 1.08 16.61
C GLY A 35 -3.79 -0.03 15.55
N ALA A 36 -4.63 0.13 14.52
CA ALA A 36 -4.89 -0.88 13.49
C ALA A 36 -4.00 -0.78 12.24
N VAL A 37 -2.93 0.04 12.26
CA VAL A 37 -2.06 0.26 11.08
C VAL A 37 -0.58 0.26 11.46
N ARG A 38 0.22 -0.41 10.62
CA ARG A 38 1.68 -0.41 10.62
C ARG A 38 2.17 0.21 9.31
N LEU A 39 2.98 1.25 9.42
CA LEU A 39 3.65 1.94 8.32
C LEU A 39 5.16 1.69 8.42
N VAL A 40 5.71 1.10 7.36
CA VAL A 40 7.15 0.97 7.18
C VAL A 40 7.56 1.88 6.02
N ALA A 41 8.53 2.77 6.26
CA ALA A 41 9.03 3.67 5.23
C ALA A 41 10.50 3.41 4.94
N LEU A 42 10.83 3.29 3.67
CA LEU A 42 12.20 3.33 3.17
C LEU A 42 12.44 4.70 2.55
N ARG A 43 13.30 5.50 3.19
CA ARG A 43 13.67 6.84 2.73
C ARG A 43 15.13 6.85 2.30
N THR A 44 15.38 7.34 1.09
CA THR A 44 16.70 7.61 0.54
C THR A 44 16.74 9.07 0.07
N GLU A 45 17.89 9.56 -0.42
CA GLU A 45 18.01 10.95 -0.88
C GLU A 45 17.01 11.31 -2.00
N ALA A 46 16.64 10.35 -2.85
CA ALA A 46 15.75 10.57 -3.99
C ALA A 46 14.37 9.91 -3.86
N TRP A 47 14.23 8.90 -2.99
CA TRP A 47 13.04 8.05 -2.92
C TRP A 47 12.45 8.00 -1.53
N THR A 48 11.13 8.02 -1.47
CA THR A 48 10.36 7.62 -0.28
C THR A 48 9.40 6.53 -0.71
N VAL A 49 9.57 5.34 -0.14
CA VAL A 49 8.67 4.19 -0.34
C VAL A 49 7.98 3.90 0.97
N GLU A 50 6.66 3.98 0.98
CA GLU A 50 5.83 3.83 2.17
C GLU A 50 4.93 2.60 1.98
N HIS A 51 5.09 1.63 2.87
CA HIS A 51 4.30 0.40 2.87
C HIS A 51 3.36 0.40 4.08
N TRP A 52 2.08 0.38 3.76
CA TRP A 52 0.97 0.35 4.71
C TRP A 52 0.46 -1.08 4.86
N THR A 53 0.39 -1.53 6.10
CA THR A 53 -0.20 -2.81 6.45
C THR A 53 -1.20 -2.60 7.58
N PRO A 54 -2.32 -3.34 7.62
CA PRO A 54 -3.10 -3.40 8.84
C PRO A 54 -2.21 -3.97 9.95
N PHE A 55 -2.19 -3.30 11.09
CA PHE A 55 -1.65 -3.88 12.29
C PHE A 55 -2.68 -4.86 12.84
N ASN A 56 -2.37 -6.14 12.76
CA ASN A 56 -3.25 -7.18 13.25
C ASN A 56 -2.60 -7.85 14.47
N ASP A 57 -3.02 -7.43 15.67
CA ASP A 57 -2.94 -8.28 16.86
C ASP A 57 -4.14 -9.22 16.80
N LEU A 58 -4.03 -10.34 16.06
CA LEU A 58 -5.00 -11.43 16.21
C LEU A 58 -4.44 -12.45 17.20
N SER A 59 -4.67 -12.19 18.48
CA SER A 59 -4.98 -13.29 19.40
C SER A 59 -6.49 -13.54 19.35
N PRO A 60 -6.95 -14.74 18.93
CA PRO A 60 -8.36 -15.08 18.95
C PRO A 60 -8.81 -15.26 20.41
N GLY A 61 -9.24 -14.17 21.06
CA GLY A 61 -9.69 -14.24 22.44
C GLY A 61 -10.08 -12.93 23.14
N GLU A 62 -9.67 -11.75 22.65
CA GLU A 62 -9.94 -10.50 23.37
C GLU A 62 -11.02 -9.62 22.74
N ALA A 63 -11.89 -9.12 23.63
CA ALA A 63 -13.22 -8.64 23.37
C ALA A 63 -13.24 -7.39 22.46
N SER A 64 -13.79 -7.56 21.25
CA SER A 64 -14.10 -6.43 20.36
C SER A 64 -15.40 -5.76 20.83
N SER A 65 -15.28 -4.54 21.37
CA SER A 65 -16.45 -3.74 21.74
C SER A 65 -17.27 -3.38 20.47
N PRO A 66 -18.58 -3.65 20.44
CA PRO A 66 -19.41 -3.54 19.23
C PRO A 66 -19.42 -2.15 18.56
N GLY A 67 -19.20 -1.08 19.35
CA GLY A 67 -19.21 0.30 18.83
C GLY A 67 -18.00 0.67 17.96
N TYR A 68 -16.85 0.02 18.16
CA TYR A 68 -15.60 0.36 17.45
C TYR A 68 -15.57 -0.21 16.02
N ARG A 69 -16.15 -1.41 15.84
CA ARG A 69 -16.26 -2.06 14.53
C ARG A 69 -17.13 -1.26 13.55
N HIS A 70 -18.16 -0.59 14.07
CA HIS A 70 -19.12 0.18 13.28
C HIS A 70 -18.60 1.55 12.80
N ALA A 71 -17.60 2.14 13.48
CA ALA A 71 -16.94 3.35 13.02
C ALA A 71 -15.96 3.05 11.87
N LEU A 72 -15.30 1.89 11.91
CA LEU A 72 -14.37 1.44 10.86
C LEU A 72 -15.11 0.92 9.61
N GLU A 73 -16.23 0.21 9.79
CA GLU A 73 -17.11 -0.23 8.68
C GLU A 73 -17.75 0.94 7.92
N ARG A 74 -17.97 2.10 8.54
CA ARG A 74 -18.54 3.28 7.87
C ARG A 74 -17.55 4.01 6.96
N GLN A 75 -16.24 3.85 7.16
CA GLN A 75 -15.21 4.35 6.23
C GLN A 75 -14.96 3.39 5.05
N ARG A 76 -15.43 2.13 5.14
CA ARG A 76 -15.32 1.09 4.09
C ARG A 76 -16.39 1.22 2.99
N THR A 77 -16.46 2.37 2.33
CA THR A 77 -17.28 2.54 1.10
C THR A 77 -16.48 2.41 -0.20
N ARG A 78 -15.23 1.93 -0.12
CA ARG A 78 -14.46 1.39 -1.25
C ARG A 78 -13.83 0.06 -0.81
N PRO A 79 -13.69 -0.92 -1.72
CA PRO A 79 -13.48 -2.32 -1.37
C PRO A 79 -12.26 -2.49 -0.45
N ASP A 80 -12.38 -3.48 0.44
CA ASP A 80 -11.42 -3.94 1.44
C ASP A 80 -10.02 -4.21 0.87
N LEU A 81 -9.25 -3.17 0.53
CA LEU A 81 -7.84 -3.26 0.16
C LEU A 81 -6.98 -2.79 1.35
N PRO A 82 -6.68 -3.70 2.31
CA PRO A 82 -5.98 -3.37 3.54
C PRO A 82 -4.53 -2.92 3.37
N TYR A 83 -3.88 -3.34 2.28
CA TYR A 83 -2.47 -3.08 2.05
C TYR A 83 -2.27 -1.96 1.04
N GLY A 84 -1.21 -1.18 1.24
CA GLY A 84 -0.87 -0.09 0.34
C GLY A 84 0.64 0.07 0.15
N LEU A 85 1.03 0.54 -1.02
CA LEU A 85 2.38 0.96 -1.34
C LEU A 85 2.31 2.31 -2.04
N ASP A 86 2.91 3.32 -1.41
CA ASP A 86 3.10 4.63 -1.99
C ASP A 86 4.57 4.84 -2.32
N VAL A 87 4.84 5.28 -3.55
CA VAL A 87 6.19 5.60 -4.01
C VAL A 87 6.23 7.06 -4.40
N TRP A 88 7.19 7.76 -3.81
CA TRP A 88 7.48 9.15 -4.07
C TRP A 88 8.91 9.29 -4.58
N ARG A 89 9.09 10.16 -5.56
CA ARG A 89 10.40 10.54 -6.09
C ARG A 89 10.55 12.05 -5.99
N ALA A 90 11.62 12.50 -5.33
CA ALA A 90 11.91 13.92 -5.12
C ALA A 90 10.68 14.74 -4.63
N GLY A 91 9.89 14.17 -3.72
CA GLY A 91 8.68 14.80 -3.16
C GLY A 91 7.42 14.75 -4.04
N THR A 92 7.47 14.10 -5.20
CA THR A 92 6.29 13.87 -6.06
C THR A 92 5.84 12.41 -5.97
N GLN A 93 4.56 12.16 -5.69
CA GLN A 93 4.01 10.81 -5.72
C GLN A 93 3.95 10.31 -7.16
N VAL A 94 4.54 9.16 -7.41
CA VAL A 94 4.63 8.56 -8.76
C VAL A 94 3.86 7.24 -8.85
N LEU A 95 3.65 6.56 -7.73
CA LEU A 95 2.86 5.34 -7.65
C LEU A 95 2.08 5.29 -6.33
N SER A 96 0.84 4.82 -6.41
CA SER A 96 0.02 4.42 -5.27
C SER A 96 -0.77 3.18 -5.67
N VAL A 97 -0.51 2.07 -5.00
CA VAL A 97 -1.21 0.80 -5.24
C VAL A 97 -1.79 0.30 -3.94
N LEU A 98 -3.04 -0.13 -3.98
CA LEU A 98 -3.71 -0.81 -2.89
C LEU A 98 -3.97 -2.27 -3.29
N TRP A 99 -3.90 -3.18 -2.33
CA TRP A 99 -4.25 -4.58 -2.58
C TRP A 99 -4.77 -5.28 -1.33
N ALA A 100 -5.29 -6.48 -1.55
CA ALA A 100 -5.78 -7.40 -0.54
C ALA A 100 -5.14 -8.78 -0.74
N ASP A 101 -5.32 -9.68 0.24
CA ASP A 101 -4.77 -11.04 0.18
C ASP A 101 -5.49 -11.93 -0.87
N ASP A 102 -6.69 -11.56 -1.31
CA ASP A 102 -7.50 -12.28 -2.31
C ASP A 102 -7.09 -11.97 -3.76
N GLU A 103 -5.84 -11.56 -3.97
CA GLU A 103 -5.28 -11.14 -5.25
C GLU A 103 -5.96 -9.88 -5.86
N THR A 104 -6.92 -9.29 -5.16
CA THR A 104 -7.54 -8.03 -5.57
C THR A 104 -6.54 -6.89 -5.39
N PHE A 105 -6.35 -6.09 -6.45
CA PHE A 105 -5.52 -4.89 -6.40
C PHE A 105 -6.17 -3.73 -7.15
N GLU A 106 -5.78 -2.52 -6.77
CA GLU A 106 -6.17 -1.27 -7.41
C GLU A 106 -4.96 -0.35 -7.51
N VAL A 107 -4.63 0.07 -8.72
CA VAL A 107 -3.67 1.17 -8.94
C VAL A 107 -4.43 2.48 -8.77
N VAL A 108 -4.20 3.15 -7.64
CA VAL A 108 -4.85 4.42 -7.28
C VAL A 108 -4.21 5.59 -8.04
N HIS A 109 -2.88 5.55 -8.17
CA HIS A 109 -2.11 6.56 -8.88
C HIS A 109 -0.92 5.93 -9.61
N PHE A 110 -0.69 6.34 -10.85
CA PHE A 110 0.50 5.95 -11.59
C PHE A 110 0.88 7.03 -12.60
N ALA A 111 1.97 7.72 -12.34
CA ALA A 111 2.56 8.68 -13.26
C ALA A 111 3.57 7.95 -14.15
N ARG A 112 3.42 7.98 -15.47
CA ARG A 112 4.41 7.35 -16.38
C ARG A 112 5.69 8.19 -16.45
N GLY A 113 6.86 7.56 -16.53
CA GLY A 113 8.10 8.29 -16.69
C GLY A 113 9.39 7.48 -16.56
N PRO A 114 10.56 8.12 -16.70
CA PRO A 114 11.87 7.46 -16.61
C PRO A 114 12.13 6.82 -15.24
N TRP A 115 11.44 7.31 -14.21
CA TRP A 115 11.52 6.80 -12.85
C TRP A 115 11.12 5.32 -12.75
N GLU A 116 10.29 4.79 -13.65
CA GLU A 116 9.88 3.38 -13.63
C GLU A 116 11.09 2.44 -13.71
N ALA A 117 12.02 2.74 -14.62
CA ALA A 117 13.25 1.97 -14.78
C ALA A 117 14.23 2.18 -13.63
N GLU A 118 14.29 3.40 -13.08
CA GLU A 118 15.11 3.72 -11.91
C GLU A 118 14.61 2.98 -10.65
N ALA A 119 13.30 2.89 -10.46
CA ALA A 119 12.67 2.17 -9.34
C ALA A 119 12.94 0.66 -9.41
N LEU A 120 12.95 0.08 -10.61
CA LEU A 120 13.29 -1.33 -10.84
C LEU A 120 14.80 -1.62 -10.70
N ALA A 121 15.64 -0.59 -10.54
CA ALA A 121 17.09 -0.72 -10.35
C ALA A 121 17.54 -0.49 -8.90
N LEU A 122 16.61 -0.19 -7.98
CA LEU A 122 16.85 -0.10 -6.53
C LEU A 122 17.05 -1.50 -5.91
#